data_AF-A0A848ZQ13-F1
#
_entry.id   AF-A0A848ZQ13-F1
#
_cell.length_a   1.000
_cell.length_b   1.000
_cell.length_c   1.000
_cell.angle_alpha   90.00
_cell.angle_beta   90.00
_cell.angle_gamma   90.00
#
_symmetry.space_group_name_H-M   'P 1'
#
loop_
_entity.id
_entity.type
_entity.pdbx_description
1 polymer ?
#
loop_
_entity_poly.entity_id
_entity_poly.type
_entity_poly.pdbx_seq_one_letter_code
_entity_poly.pdbx_strand_id
1 'polypeptide(L)'
;WSMVNSIEPSAFDEGTCYVAATRYKLGDFRPYLYKTTDYGKTWQKITNGINSEHFTRVVREDPKRKGMLYAGTETGMYISFNDGQNWKPFQLNLPIVPITDLAIKDNNLVVATQGRSLWILDDLTVLHQLDANTKNSSSVLYKPKDAYRTKGRMGRTPSKTAGQNHPNGVVTHYFLKEMSKKDSIAITYTSMSGDTLGSYSTYAKEKNKKLVAKKGGNTHVWDTRGKGAEQLKGMIFWWANLNGAKAVPGNYKVHLNVNGTSSSEVFTILPDPRAEVSVADMQKQYDFISDINSTVDKAHTSIKKIRKITSQLDAFVAQYKGNEVTKELIEKAKKMKKDFGDIEKALYQTKNRSGQDPLNFPIRLTNKLAHLNSLVSIDDFPPTAQDISVKNELSAKINTQLSEFDALVTKEINDFNAAFNALKLNYLFVEE
;
A
#
# COMPACT_ATOMS: atom_id res chain seq x y z
N TRP A 1 54.64 6.63 2.75
CA TRP A 1 53.64 6.58 3.83
C TRP A 1 52.26 6.31 3.24
N SER A 2 51.31 5.87 4.05
CA SER A 2 49.90 5.71 3.68
C SER A 2 49.05 6.49 4.69
N MET A 3 47.98 7.13 4.22
CA MET A 3 46.96 7.70 5.10
C MET A 3 46.01 6.58 5.51
N VAL A 4 45.76 6.42 6.81
CA VAL A 4 44.68 5.55 7.30
C VAL A 4 43.44 6.43 7.44
N ASN A 5 42.39 6.10 6.69
CA ASN A 5 41.17 6.91 6.62
C ASN A 5 40.04 6.34 7.47
N SER A 6 39.99 5.03 7.64
CA SER A 6 39.01 4.36 8.50
C SER A 6 39.60 3.10 9.12
N ILE A 7 39.12 2.81 10.32
CA ILE A 7 39.41 1.60 11.10
C ILE A 7 38.05 1.10 11.58
N GLU A 8 37.72 -0.14 11.27
CA GLU A 8 36.43 -0.77 11.56
C GLU A 8 36.66 -2.07 12.32
N PRO A 9 36.54 -2.06 13.67
CA PRO A 9 36.49 -3.28 14.46
C PRO A 9 35.29 -4.14 14.06
N SER A 10 35.43 -5.47 14.11
CA SER A 10 34.33 -6.35 13.77
C SER A 10 33.21 -6.31 14.82
N ALA A 11 31.96 -6.36 14.34
CA ALA A 11 30.77 -6.54 15.17
C ALA A 11 30.57 -8.00 15.63
N PHE A 12 31.31 -8.96 15.06
CA PHE A 12 31.09 -10.40 15.27
C PHE A 12 32.25 -11.11 15.95
N ASP A 13 33.49 -10.76 15.63
CA ASP A 13 34.67 -11.50 16.08
C ASP A 13 35.68 -10.58 16.76
N GLU A 14 36.03 -10.91 18.00
CA GLU A 14 37.14 -10.25 18.68
C GLU A 14 38.46 -10.43 17.90
N GLY A 15 39.34 -9.43 17.99
CA GLY A 15 40.61 -9.45 17.27
C GLY A 15 40.52 -9.25 15.76
N THR A 16 39.30 -9.15 15.20
CA THR A 16 39.07 -8.82 13.80
C THR A 16 38.88 -7.32 13.59
N CYS A 17 39.59 -6.76 12.61
CA CYS A 17 39.47 -5.36 12.23
C CYS A 17 39.74 -5.17 10.73
N TYR A 18 39.05 -4.20 10.14
CA TYR A 18 39.24 -3.77 8.76
C TYR A 18 39.82 -2.35 8.72
N VAL A 19 40.71 -2.08 7.77
CA VAL A 19 41.35 -0.77 7.61
C VAL A 19 41.27 -0.33 6.17
N ALA A 20 40.82 0.90 5.94
CA ALA A 20 40.98 1.57 4.65
C ALA A 20 42.13 2.57 4.70
N ALA A 21 43.03 2.44 3.74
CA ALA A 21 44.14 3.36 3.56
C ALA A 21 44.16 3.94 2.14
N THR A 22 44.88 5.06 1.96
CA THR A 22 45.11 5.64 0.65
C THR A 22 46.52 6.23 0.52
N ARG A 23 47.00 6.30 -0.72
CA ARG A 23 48.30 6.86 -1.10
C ARG A 23 48.18 7.86 -2.24
N TYR A 24 46.97 8.37 -2.52
CA TYR A 24 46.71 9.24 -3.67
C TYR A 24 47.57 10.52 -3.70
N LYS A 25 47.97 11.04 -2.51
CA LYS A 25 48.89 12.20 -2.41
C LYS A 25 50.32 11.91 -2.90
N LEU A 26 50.63 10.65 -3.19
CA LEU A 26 51.89 10.19 -3.77
C LEU A 26 51.73 9.76 -5.24
N GLY A 27 50.60 10.08 -5.88
CA GLY A 27 50.27 9.62 -7.23
C GLY A 27 49.90 8.14 -7.32
N ASP A 28 49.65 7.47 -6.20
CA ASP A 28 49.24 6.06 -6.16
C ASP A 28 47.73 5.94 -5.89
N PHE A 29 46.98 5.67 -6.95
CA PHE A 29 45.52 5.57 -6.94
C PHE A 29 44.99 4.15 -6.69
N ARG A 30 45.86 3.22 -6.29
CA ARG A 30 45.44 1.84 -6.00
C ARG A 30 44.55 1.76 -4.76
N PRO A 31 43.58 0.82 -4.73
CA PRO A 31 42.83 0.53 -3.52
C PRO A 31 43.74 -0.14 -2.48
N TYR A 32 43.49 0.20 -1.22
CA TYR A 32 44.17 -0.35 -0.06
C TYR A 32 43.15 -0.57 1.07
N LEU A 33 42.61 -1.79 1.11
CA LEU A 33 41.82 -2.32 2.21
C LEU A 33 42.57 -3.50 2.82
N TYR A 34 42.57 -3.58 4.15
CA TYR A 34 43.23 -4.64 4.90
C TYR A 34 42.29 -5.25 5.94
N LYS A 35 42.46 -6.54 6.22
CA LYS A 35 41.81 -7.28 7.31
C LYS A 35 42.87 -7.88 8.23
N THR A 36 42.66 -7.81 9.53
CA THR A 36 43.34 -8.64 10.54
C THR A 36 42.31 -9.51 11.25
N THR A 37 42.75 -10.64 11.79
CA THR A 37 41.95 -11.54 12.65
C THR A 37 42.73 -11.96 13.90
N ASP A 38 43.84 -11.29 14.20
CA ASP A 38 44.79 -11.68 15.24
C ASP A 38 45.27 -10.46 16.07
N TYR A 39 44.36 -9.51 16.29
CA TYR A 39 44.61 -8.27 17.04
C TYR A 39 45.71 -7.40 16.39
N GLY A 40 45.79 -7.42 15.06
CA GLY A 40 46.69 -6.58 14.28
C GLY A 40 48.11 -7.10 14.14
N LYS A 41 48.40 -8.35 14.54
CA LYS A 41 49.71 -8.98 14.36
C LYS A 41 50.00 -9.23 12.87
N THR A 42 48.99 -9.64 12.10
CA THR A 42 49.08 -9.82 10.66
C THR A 42 47.93 -9.13 9.93
N TRP A 43 48.19 -8.68 8.70
CA TRP A 43 47.24 -7.95 7.85
C TRP A 43 47.22 -8.52 6.44
N GLN A 44 46.02 -8.89 5.97
CA GLN A 44 45.78 -9.37 4.62
C GLN A 44 45.16 -8.25 3.78
N LYS A 45 45.70 -8.01 2.58
CA LYS A 45 45.09 -7.07 1.61
C LYS A 45 43.83 -7.71 1.00
N ILE A 46 42.71 -6.99 1.05
CA ILE A 46 41.38 -7.46 0.64
C ILE A 46 40.76 -6.55 -0.41
N THR A 47 41.41 -6.39 -1.57
CA THR A 47 40.97 -5.43 -2.62
C THR A 47 40.57 -6.09 -3.93
N ASN A 48 40.44 -7.42 -3.96
CA ASN A 48 40.14 -8.14 -5.20
C ASN A 48 38.72 -7.79 -5.69
N GLY A 49 38.60 -7.44 -6.98
CA GLY A 49 37.35 -6.96 -7.59
C GLY A 49 37.13 -5.44 -7.52
N ILE A 50 37.97 -4.68 -6.80
CA ILE A 50 38.00 -3.22 -6.86
C ILE A 50 38.93 -2.79 -8.01
N ASN A 51 38.50 -1.81 -8.81
CA ASN A 51 39.32 -1.28 -9.90
C ASN A 51 40.62 -0.67 -9.33
N SER A 52 41.74 -0.86 -10.04
CA SER A 52 43.07 -0.41 -9.62
C SER A 52 43.26 1.11 -9.53
N GLU A 53 42.34 1.91 -10.05
CA GLU A 53 42.36 3.38 -9.93
C GLU A 53 41.31 3.91 -8.95
N HIS A 54 40.51 3.03 -8.34
CA HIS A 54 39.49 3.39 -7.37
C HIS A 54 40.07 3.30 -5.96
N PHE A 55 40.96 4.22 -5.60
CA PHE A 55 41.50 4.22 -4.25
C PHE A 55 40.39 4.32 -3.19
N THR A 56 40.59 3.60 -2.10
CA THR A 56 39.58 3.39 -1.06
C THR A 56 39.71 4.43 0.04
N ARG A 57 38.58 4.84 0.61
CA ARG A 57 38.52 5.83 1.69
C ARG A 57 37.90 5.28 2.96
N VAL A 58 36.89 4.43 2.84
CA VAL A 58 36.15 3.90 3.98
C VAL A 58 35.78 2.44 3.77
N VAL A 59 35.81 1.67 4.84
CA VAL A 59 35.22 0.32 4.92
C VAL A 59 34.32 0.25 6.15
N ARG A 60 33.16 -0.39 6.03
CA ARG A 60 32.22 -0.68 7.13
C ARG A 60 31.77 -2.13 7.07
N GLU A 61 31.71 -2.79 8.22
CA GLU A 61 31.12 -4.11 8.36
C GLU A 61 29.61 -3.97 8.62
N ASP A 62 28.81 -4.82 7.98
CA ASP A 62 27.38 -4.85 8.24
C ASP A 62 27.11 -5.54 9.60
N PRO A 63 26.54 -4.85 10.60
CA PRO A 63 26.37 -5.41 11.94
C PRO A 63 25.30 -6.50 12.01
N LYS A 64 24.52 -6.74 10.94
CA LYS A 64 23.48 -7.78 10.89
C LYS A 64 23.83 -8.97 10.01
N ARG A 65 24.87 -8.86 9.17
CA ARG A 65 25.30 -9.96 8.31
C ARG A 65 26.82 -10.09 8.31
N LYS A 66 27.31 -11.10 9.04
CA LYS A 66 28.73 -11.46 9.06
C LYS A 66 29.27 -11.66 7.65
N GLY A 67 30.46 -11.10 7.40
CA GLY A 67 31.15 -11.14 6.11
C GLY A 67 30.60 -10.19 5.04
N MET A 68 29.52 -9.44 5.32
CA MET A 68 29.03 -8.40 4.43
C MET A 68 29.72 -7.07 4.74
N LEU A 69 30.41 -6.50 3.75
CA LEU A 69 31.17 -5.26 3.89
C LEU A 69 30.77 -4.25 2.81
N TYR A 70 30.85 -2.96 3.15
CA TYR A 70 30.70 -1.85 2.21
C TYR A 70 31.98 -1.04 2.15
N ALA A 71 32.41 -0.65 0.95
CA ALA A 71 33.56 0.21 0.75
C ALA A 71 33.20 1.44 -0.08
N GLY A 72 33.70 2.59 0.39
CA GLY A 72 33.66 3.86 -0.34
C GLY A 72 35.00 4.14 -0.99
N THR A 73 34.96 4.56 -2.26
CA THR A 73 36.13 4.88 -3.08
C THR A 73 36.02 6.30 -3.65
N GLU A 74 37.04 6.74 -4.40
CA GLU A 74 37.00 8.04 -5.08
C GLU A 74 35.92 8.14 -6.17
N THR A 75 35.44 7.02 -6.70
CA THR A 75 34.53 6.99 -7.86
C THR A 75 33.18 6.34 -7.56
N GLY A 76 32.97 5.88 -6.32
CA GLY A 76 31.71 5.24 -5.93
C GLY A 76 31.85 4.16 -4.89
N MET A 77 30.88 3.24 -4.89
CA MET A 77 30.73 2.22 -3.84
C MET A 77 31.00 0.81 -4.33
N TYR A 78 31.47 -0.02 -3.40
CA TYR A 78 31.65 -1.46 -3.56
C TYR A 78 31.01 -2.23 -2.40
N ILE A 79 30.61 -3.46 -2.67
CA ILE A 79 30.03 -4.39 -1.69
C ILE A 79 30.75 -5.74 -1.74
N SER A 80 30.97 -6.35 -0.58
CA SER A 80 31.45 -7.72 -0.43
C SER A 80 30.47 -8.53 0.41
N PHE A 81 30.38 -9.83 0.13
CA PHE A 81 29.59 -10.81 0.90
C PHE A 81 30.47 -11.92 1.50
N ASN A 82 31.79 -11.73 1.48
CA ASN A 82 32.79 -12.73 1.91
C ASN A 82 34.02 -12.06 2.53
N ASP A 83 33.80 -11.15 3.48
CA ASP A 83 34.85 -10.54 4.29
C ASP A 83 35.90 -9.75 3.47
N GLY A 84 35.50 -9.21 2.32
CA GLY A 84 36.37 -8.45 1.44
C GLY A 84 37.27 -9.31 0.54
N GLN A 85 37.12 -10.65 0.55
CA GLN A 85 37.85 -11.52 -0.38
C GLN A 85 37.51 -11.21 -1.83
N ASN A 86 36.27 -10.82 -2.12
CA ASN A 86 35.83 -10.34 -3.43
C ASN A 86 34.85 -9.18 -3.27
N TRP A 87 35.06 -8.14 -4.07
CA TRP A 87 34.21 -6.95 -4.13
C TRP A 87 33.46 -6.86 -5.46
N LYS A 88 32.27 -6.26 -5.42
CA LYS A 88 31.48 -5.94 -6.61
C LYS A 88 31.10 -4.46 -6.59
N PRO A 89 31.05 -3.78 -7.75
CA PRO A 89 30.50 -2.42 -7.83
C PRO A 89 29.08 -2.37 -7.26
N PHE A 90 28.79 -1.34 -6.46
CA PHE A 90 27.51 -1.16 -5.78
C PHE A 90 26.99 0.28 -5.95
N GLN A 91 26.89 0.70 -7.20
CA GLN A 91 26.63 2.11 -7.55
C GLN A 91 25.13 2.49 -7.58
N LEU A 92 24.26 1.60 -8.06
CA LEU A 92 22.83 1.87 -8.29
C LEU A 92 22.61 3.21 -9.03
N ASN A 93 21.88 4.16 -8.43
CA ASN A 93 21.63 5.50 -8.95
C ASN A 93 22.51 6.60 -8.33
N LEU A 94 23.51 6.22 -7.53
CA LEU A 94 24.48 7.15 -6.96
C LEU A 94 25.35 7.73 -8.11
N PRO A 95 25.61 9.04 -8.16
CA PRO A 95 26.54 9.61 -9.14
C PRO A 95 27.98 9.12 -8.87
N ILE A 96 28.83 9.17 -9.91
CA ILE A 96 30.27 8.89 -9.77
C ILE A 96 30.88 10.06 -8.99
N VAL A 97 31.10 9.86 -7.68
CA VAL A 97 31.66 10.85 -6.76
C VAL A 97 32.46 10.18 -5.64
N PRO A 98 33.36 10.93 -4.98
CA PRO A 98 34.08 10.40 -3.82
C PRO A 98 33.14 10.06 -2.68
N ILE A 99 33.32 8.88 -2.11
CA ILE A 99 32.61 8.41 -0.93
C ILE A 99 33.55 8.50 0.26
N THR A 100 33.33 9.49 1.11
CA THR A 100 34.27 9.84 2.17
C THR A 100 34.00 9.08 3.46
N ASP A 101 32.75 8.73 3.73
CA ASP A 101 32.35 7.95 4.90
C ASP A 101 31.03 7.20 4.67
N LEU A 102 30.78 6.18 5.48
CA LEU A 102 29.60 5.33 5.46
C LEU A 102 29.12 5.09 6.90
N ALA A 103 27.81 5.05 7.11
CA ALA A 103 27.20 4.65 8.36
C ALA A 103 26.01 3.71 8.13
N ILE A 104 25.84 2.73 9.02
CA ILE A 104 24.72 1.79 8.98
C ILE A 104 23.87 2.03 10.20
N LYS A 105 22.57 2.29 10.00
CA LYS A 105 21.62 2.52 11.09
C LYS A 105 20.23 2.04 10.68
N ASP A 106 19.59 1.24 11.53
CA ASP A 106 18.21 0.76 11.33
C ASP A 106 17.97 0.13 9.95
N ASN A 107 18.90 -0.72 9.48
CA ASN A 107 18.94 -1.32 8.13
C ASN A 107 19.02 -0.31 6.98
N ASN A 108 19.44 0.92 7.24
CA ASN A 108 19.73 1.90 6.21
C ASN A 108 21.25 2.03 6.04
N LEU A 109 21.70 2.18 4.80
CA LEU A 109 23.08 2.57 4.50
C LEU A 109 23.12 4.05 4.15
N VAL A 110 23.75 4.83 5.01
CA VAL A 110 23.96 6.27 4.84
C VAL A 110 25.35 6.49 4.23
N VAL A 111 25.39 7.26 3.15
CA VAL A 111 26.56 7.45 2.30
C VAL A 111 26.92 8.93 2.28
N ALA A 112 28.09 9.28 2.83
CA ALA A 112 28.63 10.62 2.76
C ALA A 112 29.42 10.80 1.46
N THR A 113 28.91 11.66 0.58
CA THR A 113 29.56 11.96 -0.70
C THR A 113 30.27 13.31 -0.65
N GLN A 114 31.34 13.46 -1.44
CA GLN A 114 31.93 14.75 -1.70
C GLN A 114 31.16 15.47 -2.81
N GLY A 115 30.51 16.59 -2.47
CA GLY A 115 29.84 17.47 -3.43
C GLY A 115 28.42 17.07 -3.86
N ARG A 116 27.83 16.00 -3.32
CA ARG A 116 26.46 15.54 -3.65
C ARG A 116 25.59 15.18 -2.44
N SER A 117 25.86 15.80 -1.27
CA SER A 117 25.11 15.60 -0.02
C SER A 117 25.19 14.16 0.54
N LEU A 118 24.31 13.84 1.48
CA LEU A 118 24.09 12.49 2.00
C LEU A 118 23.13 11.72 1.09
N TRP A 119 23.45 10.46 0.84
CA TRP A 119 22.57 9.51 0.17
C TRP A 119 22.19 8.41 1.14
N ILE A 120 20.98 7.87 1.00
CA ILE A 120 20.49 6.80 1.86
C ILE A 120 19.90 5.70 0.98
N LEU A 121 20.34 4.47 1.22
CA LEU A 121 19.61 3.28 0.82
C LEU A 121 18.74 2.85 1.99
N ASP A 122 17.44 3.13 1.89
CA ASP A 122 16.45 3.02 2.99
C ASP A 122 16.12 1.57 3.43
N ASP A 123 16.66 0.56 2.74
CA ASP A 123 16.38 -0.82 3.09
C ASP A 123 17.46 -1.82 2.63
N LEU A 124 18.30 -2.23 3.57
CA LEU A 124 19.28 -3.32 3.41
C LEU A 124 18.66 -4.71 3.55
N THR A 125 17.39 -4.82 3.96
CA THR A 125 16.75 -6.09 4.32
C THR A 125 16.74 -7.09 3.16
N VAL A 126 16.62 -6.62 1.92
CA VAL A 126 16.75 -7.47 0.73
C VAL A 126 18.17 -8.03 0.62
N LEU A 127 19.19 -7.19 0.78
CA LEU A 127 20.59 -7.61 0.69
C LEU A 127 20.98 -8.59 1.80
N HIS A 128 20.42 -8.43 3.00
CA HIS A 128 20.61 -9.37 4.11
C HIS A 128 20.05 -10.76 3.80
N GLN A 129 19.01 -10.85 2.98
CA GLN A 129 18.34 -12.10 2.59
C GLN A 129 18.86 -12.70 1.26
N LEU A 130 19.84 -12.07 0.62
CA LEU A 130 20.44 -12.62 -0.60
C LEU A 130 21.33 -13.81 -0.24
N ASP A 131 20.80 -15.02 -0.39
CA ASP A 131 21.54 -16.27 -0.17
C ASP A 131 21.85 -17.02 -1.46
N ALA A 132 22.91 -17.83 -1.45
CA ALA A 132 23.25 -18.69 -2.58
C ALA A 132 22.12 -19.68 -2.92
N ASN A 133 21.32 -20.07 -1.92
CA ASN A 133 20.25 -21.05 -2.04
C ASN A 133 19.00 -20.52 -2.77
N THR A 134 18.82 -19.19 -2.87
CA THR A 134 17.67 -18.59 -3.58
C THR A 134 17.95 -18.32 -5.07
N LYS A 135 19.19 -18.55 -5.54
CA LYS A 135 19.58 -18.33 -6.96
C LYS A 135 18.77 -19.15 -7.96
N ASN A 136 18.28 -20.33 -7.55
CA ASN A 136 17.54 -21.23 -8.44
C ASN A 136 16.02 -21.08 -8.34
N SER A 137 15.52 -20.32 -7.38
CA SER A 137 14.08 -20.11 -7.20
C SER A 137 13.46 -19.36 -8.38
N SER A 138 12.29 -19.79 -8.83
CA SER A 138 11.51 -19.10 -9.88
C SER A 138 10.97 -17.76 -9.39
N SER A 139 10.66 -17.66 -8.10
CA SER A 139 10.30 -16.44 -7.40
C SER A 139 10.83 -16.44 -5.98
N VAL A 140 11.02 -15.24 -5.43
CA VAL A 140 11.41 -15.04 -4.02
C VAL A 140 10.57 -13.91 -3.45
N LEU A 141 9.90 -14.16 -2.33
CA LEU A 141 9.31 -13.11 -1.51
C LEU A 141 10.30 -12.82 -0.39
N TYR A 142 10.73 -11.56 -0.27
CA TYR A 142 11.61 -11.16 0.81
C TYR A 142 10.77 -10.74 2.00
N LYS A 143 11.20 -11.12 3.22
CA LYS A 143 10.60 -10.63 4.44
C LYS A 143 10.66 -9.10 4.46
N PRO A 144 9.51 -8.39 4.55
CA PRO A 144 9.51 -6.94 4.63
C PRO A 144 10.20 -6.45 5.91
N LYS A 145 10.84 -5.28 5.83
CA LYS A 145 11.25 -4.52 7.01
C LYS A 145 10.01 -4.12 7.82
N ASP A 146 10.14 -4.03 9.14
CA ASP A 146 9.08 -3.51 9.99
C ASP A 146 8.69 -2.08 9.55
N ALA A 147 7.39 -1.85 9.43
CA ALA A 147 6.84 -0.59 8.96
C ALA A 147 6.27 0.21 10.14
N TYR A 148 6.42 1.52 10.12
CA TYR A 148 5.80 2.37 11.13
C TYR A 148 4.42 2.86 10.66
N ARG A 149 3.47 2.96 11.60
CA ARG A 149 2.16 3.57 11.36
C ARG A 149 2.25 5.11 11.29
N THR A 150 3.15 5.66 10.49
CA THR A 150 3.40 7.10 10.41
C THR A 150 2.39 7.85 9.53
N LYS A 151 2.35 9.19 9.67
CA LYS A 151 1.67 10.09 8.73
C LYS A 151 2.59 10.47 7.57
N GLY A 152 2.05 11.19 6.59
CA GLY A 152 2.79 11.67 5.42
C GLY A 152 2.69 10.70 4.24
N ARG A 153 3.21 11.12 3.09
CA ARG A 153 3.21 10.30 1.88
C ARG A 153 4.39 10.67 0.99
N MET A 154 4.87 9.69 0.25
CA MET A 154 5.74 9.93 -0.88
C MET A 154 4.98 10.73 -1.95
N GLY A 155 5.57 11.82 -2.43
CA GLY A 155 5.00 12.58 -3.54
C GLY A 155 4.94 11.73 -4.81
N ARG A 156 3.85 11.84 -5.59
CA ARG A 156 3.70 11.15 -6.88
C ARG A 156 4.74 11.62 -7.89
N THR A 157 5.03 12.91 -7.86
CA THR A 157 6.09 13.53 -8.67
C THR A 157 7.21 13.94 -7.71
N PRO A 158 8.43 13.38 -7.86
CA PRO A 158 9.57 13.79 -7.06
C PRO A 158 9.82 15.28 -7.20
N SER A 159 10.18 15.94 -6.08
CA SER A 159 10.62 17.33 -6.13
C SER A 159 11.98 17.43 -6.81
N LYS A 160 12.20 18.52 -7.55
CA LYS A 160 13.53 18.84 -8.11
C LYS A 160 14.41 19.61 -7.11
N THR A 161 13.82 20.14 -6.04
CA THR A 161 14.47 21.05 -5.09
C THR A 161 14.47 20.54 -3.64
N ALA A 162 13.84 19.39 -3.39
CA ALA A 162 13.77 18.78 -2.06
C ALA A 162 13.90 17.26 -2.17
N GLY A 163 14.30 16.61 -1.08
CA GLY A 163 14.28 15.16 -0.97
C GLY A 163 12.87 14.59 -1.11
N GLN A 164 12.78 13.35 -1.58
CA GLN A 164 11.53 12.62 -1.65
C GLN A 164 11.27 11.93 -0.31
N ASN A 165 10.08 12.10 0.26
CA ASN A 165 9.68 11.35 1.44
C ASN A 165 9.69 9.85 1.16
N HIS A 166 10.10 9.07 2.17
CA HIS A 166 9.97 7.62 2.15
C HIS A 166 8.50 7.19 1.90
N PRO A 167 8.25 6.10 1.17
CA PRO A 167 6.91 5.55 1.01
C PRO A 167 6.23 5.30 2.35
N ASN A 168 4.96 5.67 2.48
CA ASN A 168 4.18 5.37 3.68
C ASN A 168 3.50 4.01 3.52
N GLY A 169 3.79 3.10 4.44
CA GLY A 169 3.17 1.80 4.54
C GLY A 169 4.19 0.66 4.52
N VAL A 170 3.74 -0.53 4.15
CA VAL A 170 4.57 -1.74 4.11
C VAL A 170 5.20 -1.85 2.72
N VAL A 171 6.53 -1.74 2.66
CA VAL A 171 7.30 -1.91 1.42
C VAL A 171 7.64 -3.39 1.26
N THR A 172 7.01 -4.04 0.29
CA THR A 172 7.22 -5.46 -0.01
C THR A 172 8.09 -5.61 -1.24
N HIS A 173 9.19 -6.34 -1.08
CA HIS A 173 10.09 -6.68 -2.18
C HIS A 173 9.91 -8.14 -2.59
N TYR A 174 9.95 -8.39 -3.89
CA TYR A 174 9.92 -9.74 -4.44
C TYR A 174 10.69 -9.82 -5.76
N PHE A 175 11.21 -11.00 -6.05
CA PHE A 175 11.95 -11.29 -7.28
C PHE A 175 11.18 -12.30 -8.12
N LEU A 176 11.14 -12.07 -9.44
CA LEU A 176 10.60 -12.99 -10.44
C LEU A 176 11.70 -13.31 -11.44
N LYS A 177 12.10 -14.59 -11.54
CA LYS A 177 13.15 -15.01 -12.48
C LYS A 177 12.75 -14.78 -13.92
N GLU A 178 11.51 -15.09 -14.26
CA GLU A 178 10.89 -14.85 -15.55
C GLU A 178 9.53 -14.19 -15.36
N MET A 179 9.04 -13.50 -16.39
CA MET A 179 7.71 -12.90 -16.40
C MET A 179 7.17 -12.81 -17.84
N SER A 180 5.93 -13.26 -18.02
CA SER A 180 5.13 -13.13 -19.24
C SER A 180 3.84 -12.34 -18.98
N LYS A 181 3.26 -11.74 -20.03
CA LYS A 181 1.96 -11.03 -19.94
C LYS A 181 0.79 -11.93 -19.52
N LYS A 182 0.95 -13.25 -19.60
CA LYS A 182 -0.06 -14.25 -19.19
C LYS A 182 0.06 -14.66 -17.72
N ASP A 183 1.13 -14.23 -17.05
CA ASP A 183 1.39 -14.63 -15.68
C ASP A 183 0.45 -13.91 -14.71
N SER A 184 -0.15 -14.69 -13.82
CA SER A 184 -0.97 -14.20 -12.72
C SER A 184 -0.09 -13.99 -11.50
N ILE A 185 0.11 -12.73 -11.13
CA ILE A 185 0.85 -12.35 -9.92
C ILE A 185 -0.11 -11.65 -8.98
N ALA A 186 -0.14 -12.06 -7.73
CA ALA A 186 -0.90 -11.38 -6.68
C ALA A 186 -0.07 -11.19 -5.41
N ILE A 187 -0.24 -10.03 -4.78
CA ILE A 187 0.28 -9.74 -3.44
C ILE A 187 -0.91 -9.50 -2.54
N THR A 188 -1.02 -10.28 -1.46
CA THR A 188 -2.13 -10.18 -0.52
C THR A 188 -1.60 -10.00 0.89
N TYR A 189 -2.16 -9.02 1.61
CA TYR A 189 -1.85 -8.71 3.00
C TYR A 189 -2.99 -9.19 3.88
N THR A 190 -2.66 -9.92 4.93
CA THR A 190 -3.63 -10.52 5.86
C THR A 190 -3.27 -10.24 7.31
N SER A 191 -4.28 -10.27 8.17
CA SER A 191 -4.06 -10.40 9.61
C SER A 191 -3.46 -11.78 9.94
N MET A 192 -2.98 -11.96 11.17
CA MET A 192 -2.52 -13.28 11.62
C MET A 192 -3.65 -14.33 11.66
N SER A 193 -4.92 -13.91 11.81
CA SER A 193 -6.12 -14.77 11.72
C SER A 193 -6.49 -15.17 10.28
N GLY A 194 -5.90 -14.53 9.27
CA GLY A 194 -6.17 -14.81 7.85
C GLY A 194 -7.14 -13.86 7.17
N ASP A 195 -7.63 -12.83 7.87
CA ASP A 195 -8.52 -11.83 7.29
C ASP A 195 -7.77 -10.99 6.25
N THR A 196 -8.35 -10.86 5.06
CA THR A 196 -7.72 -10.10 3.96
C THR A 196 -7.88 -8.61 4.18
N LEU A 197 -6.76 -7.90 4.26
CA LEU A 197 -6.70 -6.44 4.43
C LEU A 197 -6.55 -5.74 3.08
N GLY A 198 -5.74 -6.31 2.18
CA GLY A 198 -5.56 -5.78 0.84
C GLY A 198 -5.03 -6.85 -0.11
N SER A 199 -5.55 -6.89 -1.33
CA SER A 199 -5.06 -7.77 -2.38
C SER A 199 -4.88 -7.00 -3.69
N TYR A 200 -3.75 -7.24 -4.34
CA TYR A 200 -3.32 -6.55 -5.55
C TYR A 200 -2.86 -7.56 -6.57
N SER A 201 -3.35 -7.49 -7.81
CA SER A 201 -3.02 -8.49 -8.83
C SER A 201 -2.90 -7.92 -10.23
N THR A 202 -2.18 -8.62 -11.10
CA THR A 202 -2.01 -8.25 -12.51
C THR A 202 -3.34 -8.21 -13.28
N TYR A 203 -4.31 -9.01 -12.85
CA TYR A 203 -5.65 -9.14 -13.44
C TYR A 203 -6.76 -8.43 -12.65
N ALA A 204 -6.44 -7.59 -11.67
CA ALA A 204 -7.45 -6.84 -10.93
C ALA A 204 -8.26 -5.91 -11.87
N LYS A 205 -9.59 -5.93 -11.70
CA LYS A 205 -10.51 -5.06 -12.46
C LYS A 205 -10.39 -3.60 -12.05
N GLU A 206 -10.16 -3.36 -10.76
CA GLU A 206 -10.04 -2.02 -10.19
C GLU A 206 -8.62 -1.46 -10.39
N LYS A 207 -8.53 -0.24 -10.93
CA LYS A 207 -7.24 0.39 -11.26
C LYS A 207 -6.31 0.54 -10.05
N ASN A 208 -6.85 0.83 -8.87
CA ASN A 208 -6.11 0.98 -7.60
C ASN A 208 -5.68 -0.36 -6.98
N LYS A 209 -6.20 -1.49 -7.46
CA LYS A 209 -5.79 -2.85 -7.05
C LYS A 209 -4.93 -3.55 -8.09
N LYS A 210 -4.64 -2.89 -9.22
CA LYS A 210 -3.82 -3.45 -10.29
C LYS A 210 -2.33 -3.43 -9.92
N LEU A 211 -1.71 -4.60 -9.97
CA LEU A 211 -0.28 -4.77 -9.77
C LEU A 211 0.46 -4.72 -11.10
N VAL A 212 1.59 -4.00 -11.14
CA VAL A 212 2.52 -4.03 -12.27
C VAL A 212 3.73 -4.83 -11.84
N ALA A 213 3.95 -5.99 -12.48
CA ALA A 213 5.08 -6.86 -12.22
C ALA A 213 5.98 -6.96 -13.46
N LYS A 214 7.29 -7.09 -13.26
CA LYS A 214 8.32 -7.26 -14.29
C LYS A 214 9.27 -8.39 -13.94
N LYS A 215 10.00 -8.89 -14.94
CA LYS A 215 11.17 -9.75 -14.73
C LYS A 215 12.19 -9.04 -13.83
N GLY A 216 12.77 -9.78 -12.89
CA GLY A 216 13.74 -9.27 -11.91
C GLY A 216 13.09 -8.80 -10.61
N GLY A 217 13.71 -7.80 -9.98
CA GLY A 217 13.24 -7.23 -8.72
C GLY A 217 12.02 -6.33 -8.88
N ASN A 218 11.07 -6.48 -7.97
CA ASN A 218 9.81 -5.75 -7.91
C ASN A 218 9.58 -5.21 -6.49
N THR A 219 8.84 -4.11 -6.41
CA THR A 219 8.46 -3.48 -5.15
C THR A 219 6.99 -3.09 -5.20
N HIS A 220 6.26 -3.39 -4.15
CA HIS A 220 4.89 -2.92 -3.96
C HIS A 220 4.74 -2.32 -2.57
N VAL A 221 4.09 -1.16 -2.47
CA VAL A 221 3.85 -0.47 -1.20
C VAL A 221 2.36 -0.55 -0.88
N TRP A 222 2.02 -1.23 0.21
CA TRP A 222 0.67 -1.20 0.77
C TRP A 222 0.54 -0.09 1.77
N ASP A 223 -0.43 0.80 1.59
CA ASP A 223 -0.71 1.96 2.43
C ASP A 223 -1.27 1.61 3.82
N THR A 224 -1.24 0.33 4.19
CA THR A 224 -1.75 -0.24 5.44
C THR A 224 -3.26 -0.10 5.64
N ARG A 225 -4.03 0.29 4.62
CA ARG A 225 -5.49 0.43 4.74
C ARG A 225 -6.21 -0.86 4.35
N GLY A 226 -7.23 -1.18 5.12
CA GLY A 226 -8.16 -2.29 4.87
C GLY A 226 -9.19 -1.98 3.77
N LYS A 227 -10.27 -2.76 3.73
CA LYS A 227 -11.43 -2.50 2.87
C LYS A 227 -12.13 -1.20 3.30
N GLY A 228 -12.39 -0.31 2.33
CA GLY A 228 -13.23 0.87 2.50
C GLY A 228 -14.68 0.62 2.06
N ALA A 229 -15.44 1.69 1.86
CA ALA A 229 -16.77 1.62 1.27
C ALA A 229 -16.73 1.81 -0.26
N GLU A 230 -17.56 1.08 -1.01
CA GLU A 230 -17.67 1.23 -2.47
C GLU A 230 -18.11 2.65 -2.83
N GLN A 231 -17.42 3.29 -3.78
CA GLN A 231 -17.89 4.53 -4.39
C GLN A 231 -18.43 4.24 -5.79
N LEU A 232 -19.73 4.44 -6.01
CA LEU A 232 -20.31 4.26 -7.33
C LEU A 232 -19.83 5.34 -8.30
N LYS A 233 -19.67 4.98 -9.57
CA LYS A 233 -19.28 5.92 -10.64
C LYS A 233 -20.23 7.13 -10.65
N GLY A 234 -19.66 8.33 -10.63
CA GLY A 234 -20.41 9.60 -10.67
C GLY A 234 -20.91 10.11 -9.32
N MET A 235 -20.65 9.40 -8.20
CA MET A 235 -20.95 9.95 -6.88
C MET A 235 -19.98 11.07 -6.51
N ILE A 236 -20.53 12.17 -5.99
CA ILE A 236 -19.81 13.38 -5.57
C ILE A 236 -20.08 13.59 -4.08
N PHE A 237 -19.00 13.71 -3.31
CA PHE A 237 -19.04 13.92 -1.87
C PHE A 237 -18.30 15.20 -1.48
N TRP A 238 -18.76 15.82 -0.40
CA TRP A 238 -18.07 16.93 0.24
C TRP A 238 -17.33 16.42 1.47
N TRP A 239 -15.99 16.44 1.40
CA TRP A 239 -15.07 16.05 2.48
C TRP A 239 -15.45 14.75 3.22
N ALA A 240 -15.87 13.74 2.45
CA ALA A 240 -16.10 12.38 2.94
C ALA A 240 -14.86 11.51 2.72
N ASN A 241 -14.59 10.60 3.66
CA ASN A 241 -13.52 9.62 3.55
C ASN A 241 -14.11 8.20 3.52
N LEU A 242 -14.01 7.56 2.35
CA LEU A 242 -14.47 6.18 2.11
C LEU A 242 -13.33 5.16 2.17
N ASN A 243 -12.11 5.59 2.49
CA ASN A 243 -10.97 4.68 2.58
C ASN A 243 -11.10 3.76 3.80
N GLY A 244 -10.53 2.56 3.69
CA GLY A 244 -10.46 1.63 4.81
C GLY A 244 -9.70 2.19 6.01
N ALA A 245 -10.03 1.66 7.18
CA ALA A 245 -9.28 1.90 8.40
C ALA A 245 -7.82 1.47 8.20
N LYS A 246 -6.90 2.24 8.77
CA LYS A 246 -5.47 1.91 8.74
C LYS A 246 -5.20 0.80 9.75
N ALA A 247 -4.42 -0.21 9.39
CA ALA A 247 -4.08 -1.36 10.21
C ALA A 247 -3.46 -0.93 11.55
N VAL A 248 -3.88 -1.59 12.62
CA VAL A 248 -3.43 -1.32 14.00
C VAL A 248 -2.02 -1.88 14.18
N PRO A 249 -1.12 -1.25 14.95
CA PRO A 249 0.19 -1.82 15.20
C PRO A 249 0.12 -3.27 15.71
N GLY A 250 0.93 -4.15 15.13
CA GLY A 250 0.86 -5.60 15.36
C GLY A 250 1.53 -6.41 14.25
N ASN A 251 1.41 -7.73 14.34
CA ASN A 251 1.96 -8.68 13.37
C ASN A 251 0.97 -8.98 12.25
N TYR A 252 1.48 -9.12 11.03
CA TYR A 252 0.70 -9.37 9.81
C TYR A 252 1.46 -10.30 8.87
N LYS A 253 0.77 -10.80 7.85
CA LYS A 253 1.38 -11.62 6.79
C LYS A 253 1.23 -10.96 5.43
N VAL A 254 2.25 -11.12 4.61
CA VAL A 254 2.19 -10.83 3.17
C VAL A 254 2.36 -12.14 2.43
N HIS A 255 1.55 -12.32 1.39
CA HIS A 255 1.53 -13.49 0.54
C HIS A 255 1.85 -13.08 -0.89
N LEU A 256 2.80 -13.76 -1.52
CA LEU A 256 3.07 -13.64 -2.95
C LEU A 256 2.56 -14.90 -3.64
N ASN A 257 1.58 -14.73 -4.52
CA ASN A 257 1.11 -15.78 -5.41
C ASN A 257 1.67 -15.56 -6.83
N VAL A 258 2.32 -16.58 -7.38
CA VAL A 258 2.83 -16.61 -8.75
C VAL A 258 2.25 -17.84 -9.43
N ASN A 259 1.31 -17.63 -10.35
CA ASN A 259 0.65 -18.68 -11.13
C ASN A 259 0.08 -19.82 -10.27
N GLY A 260 -0.48 -19.50 -9.10
CA GLY A 260 -1.06 -20.47 -8.16
C GLY A 260 -0.13 -20.88 -7.02
N THR A 261 1.19 -20.80 -7.19
CA THR A 261 2.15 -21.09 -6.12
C THR A 261 2.27 -19.92 -5.17
N SER A 262 2.05 -20.13 -3.87
CA SER A 262 2.10 -19.08 -2.84
C SER A 262 3.30 -19.23 -1.92
N SER A 263 3.99 -18.12 -1.66
CA SER A 263 4.91 -17.96 -0.52
C SER A 263 4.38 -16.88 0.42
N SER A 264 4.85 -16.89 1.68
CA SER A 264 4.35 -15.96 2.70
C SER A 264 5.46 -15.55 3.64
N GLU A 265 5.41 -14.31 4.10
CA GLU A 265 6.34 -13.76 5.09
C GLU A 265 5.57 -12.97 6.16
N VAL A 266 6.11 -12.95 7.38
CA VAL A 266 5.57 -12.17 8.50
C VAL A 266 6.29 -10.82 8.58
N PHE A 267 5.53 -9.76 8.86
CA PHE A 267 6.08 -8.43 9.13
C PHE A 267 5.32 -7.76 10.28
N THR A 268 5.94 -6.73 10.87
CA THR A 268 5.35 -5.97 11.98
C THR A 268 5.01 -4.56 11.53
N ILE A 269 3.84 -4.08 11.95
CA ILE A 269 3.52 -2.65 11.95
C ILE A 269 3.76 -2.12 13.36
N LEU A 270 4.69 -1.19 13.50
CA LEU A 270 5.05 -0.55 14.76
C LEU A 270 4.25 0.76 14.95
N PRO A 271 3.91 1.13 16.21
CA PRO A 271 3.38 2.46 16.47
C PRO A 271 4.43 3.53 16.09
N ASP A 272 4.00 4.70 15.62
CA ASP A 272 4.92 5.83 15.46
C ASP A 272 5.53 6.13 16.84
N PRO A 273 6.87 6.21 16.98
CA PRO A 273 7.51 6.46 18.27
C PRO A 273 7.16 7.83 18.87
N ARG A 274 6.53 8.72 18.08
CA ARG A 274 6.04 10.03 18.51
C ARG A 274 4.54 10.03 18.82
N ALA A 275 3.85 8.89 18.71
CA ALA A 275 2.42 8.81 18.98
C ALA A 275 2.13 9.04 20.46
N GLU A 276 1.11 9.85 20.75
CA GLU A 276 0.67 10.19 22.12
C GLU A 276 -0.45 9.25 22.63
N VAL A 277 -0.77 8.21 21.87
CA VAL A 277 -1.93 7.33 22.11
C VAL A 277 -1.51 5.88 22.17
N SER A 278 -2.28 5.07 22.90
CA SER A 278 -2.03 3.65 23.02
C SER A 278 -2.44 2.89 21.74
N VAL A 279 -1.86 1.70 21.53
CA VAL A 279 -2.30 0.77 20.47
C VAL A 279 -3.78 0.41 20.63
N ALA A 280 -4.28 0.31 21.87
CA ALA A 280 -5.69 0.05 22.16
C ALA A 280 -6.60 1.20 21.69
N ASP A 281 -6.15 2.45 21.76
CA ASP A 281 -6.91 3.59 21.24
C ASP A 281 -6.92 3.63 19.71
N MET A 282 -5.79 3.25 19.07
CA MET A 282 -5.74 3.04 17.62
C MET A 282 -6.71 1.92 17.17
N GLN A 283 -6.91 0.89 18.00
CA GLN A 283 -7.92 -0.14 17.75
C GLN A 283 -9.35 0.42 17.81
N LYS A 284 -9.69 1.24 18.82
CA LYS A 284 -11.00 1.91 18.87
C LYS A 284 -11.25 2.76 17.62
N GLN A 285 -10.22 3.47 17.14
CA GLN A 285 -10.30 4.22 15.89
C GLN A 285 -10.54 3.31 14.68
N TYR A 286 -9.81 2.19 14.59
CA TYR A 286 -9.97 1.21 13.53
C TYR A 286 -11.41 0.66 13.49
N ASP A 287 -11.95 0.27 14.64
CA ASP A 287 -13.29 -0.29 14.77
C ASP A 287 -14.36 0.73 14.37
N PHE A 288 -14.18 1.99 14.81
CA PHE A 288 -15.07 3.10 14.47
C PHE A 288 -15.16 3.35 12.96
N ILE A 289 -14.01 3.47 12.29
CA ILE A 289 -13.93 3.72 10.84
C ILE A 289 -14.46 2.51 10.06
N SER A 290 -14.14 1.30 10.51
CA SER A 290 -14.60 0.06 9.86
C SER A 290 -16.11 -0.09 9.91
N ASP A 291 -16.74 0.23 11.04
CA ASP A 291 -18.20 0.17 11.19
C ASP A 291 -18.93 1.25 10.35
N ILE A 292 -18.37 2.47 10.30
CA ILE A 292 -18.87 3.51 9.38
C ILE A 292 -18.81 3.01 7.93
N ASN A 293 -17.65 2.49 7.50
CA ASN A 293 -17.47 2.01 6.14
C ASN A 293 -18.42 0.85 5.82
N SER A 294 -18.64 -0.08 6.75
CA SER A 294 -19.63 -1.16 6.60
C SER A 294 -21.04 -0.63 6.33
N THR A 295 -21.47 0.37 7.11
CA THR A 295 -22.79 0.99 6.95
C THR A 295 -22.92 1.73 5.62
N VAL A 296 -21.90 2.50 5.24
CA VAL A 296 -21.87 3.25 3.97
C VAL A 296 -21.79 2.30 2.76
N ASP A 297 -21.01 1.22 2.84
CA ASP A 297 -20.86 0.21 1.77
C ASP A 297 -22.20 -0.49 1.50
N LYS A 298 -22.95 -0.86 2.56
CA LYS A 298 -24.31 -1.40 2.44
C LYS A 298 -25.24 -0.41 1.74
N ALA A 299 -25.22 0.85 2.15
CA ALA A 299 -26.05 1.88 1.51
C ALA A 299 -25.71 2.11 0.04
N HIS A 300 -24.43 2.19 -0.32
CA HIS A 300 -24.02 2.35 -1.71
C HIS A 300 -24.35 1.11 -2.55
N THR A 301 -24.21 -0.09 -1.98
CA THR A 301 -24.66 -1.33 -2.64
C THR A 301 -26.16 -1.34 -2.88
N SER A 302 -26.97 -0.87 -1.92
CA SER A 302 -28.42 -0.73 -2.09
C SER A 302 -28.78 0.33 -3.13
N ILE A 303 -28.09 1.49 -3.17
CA ILE A 303 -28.26 2.49 -4.24
C ILE A 303 -27.95 1.89 -5.62
N LYS A 304 -26.90 1.08 -5.72
CA LYS A 304 -26.55 0.38 -6.97
C LYS A 304 -27.68 -0.57 -7.42
N LYS A 305 -28.34 -1.25 -6.48
CA LYS A 305 -29.52 -2.09 -6.77
C LYS A 305 -30.73 -1.23 -7.16
N ILE A 306 -31.02 -0.15 -6.43
CA ILE A 306 -32.08 0.82 -6.74
C ILE A 306 -31.96 1.29 -8.19
N ARG A 307 -30.78 1.77 -8.61
CA ARG A 307 -30.56 2.26 -9.98
C ARG A 307 -30.81 1.20 -11.06
N LYS A 308 -30.50 -0.06 -10.78
CA LYS A 308 -30.79 -1.18 -11.69
C LYS A 308 -32.28 -1.45 -11.78
N ILE A 309 -32.97 -1.53 -10.64
CA ILE A 309 -34.41 -1.76 -10.57
C ILE A 309 -35.16 -0.62 -11.28
N THR A 310 -34.83 0.63 -10.99
CA THR A 310 -35.49 1.78 -11.62
C THR A 310 -35.29 1.80 -13.14
N SER A 311 -34.13 1.36 -13.62
CA SER A 311 -33.88 1.23 -15.07
C SER A 311 -34.76 0.15 -15.71
N GLN A 312 -35.03 -0.95 -15.01
CA GLN A 312 -35.93 -2.01 -15.50
C GLN A 312 -37.39 -1.55 -15.47
N LEU A 313 -37.80 -0.86 -14.42
CA LEU A 313 -39.15 -0.27 -14.33
C LEU A 313 -39.38 0.77 -15.43
N ASP A 314 -38.39 1.59 -15.75
CA ASP A 314 -38.47 2.56 -16.86
C ASP A 314 -38.61 1.87 -18.22
N ALA A 315 -37.86 0.80 -18.46
CA ALA A 315 -37.99 0.01 -19.67
C ALA A 315 -39.40 -0.61 -19.79
N PHE A 316 -39.92 -1.19 -18.70
CA PHE A 316 -41.28 -1.75 -18.65
C PHE A 316 -42.35 -0.68 -18.97
N VAL A 317 -42.27 0.50 -18.33
CA VAL A 317 -43.23 1.59 -18.55
C VAL A 317 -43.18 2.09 -20.00
N ALA A 318 -42.00 2.15 -20.61
CA ALA A 318 -41.84 2.55 -22.00
C ALA A 318 -42.44 1.50 -22.96
N GLN A 319 -42.16 0.23 -22.71
CA GLN A 319 -42.56 -0.91 -23.53
C GLN A 319 -44.07 -1.14 -23.58
N TYR A 320 -44.76 -0.93 -22.46
CA TYR A 320 -46.21 -1.17 -22.33
C TYR A 320 -47.05 0.10 -22.38
N LYS A 321 -46.45 1.23 -22.76
CA LYS A 321 -47.14 2.53 -22.81
C LYS A 321 -48.39 2.47 -23.69
N GLY A 322 -49.55 2.82 -23.12
CA GLY A 322 -50.83 2.87 -23.85
C GLY A 322 -51.58 1.53 -23.90
N ASN A 323 -51.05 0.45 -23.32
CA ASN A 323 -51.78 -0.80 -23.17
C ASN A 323 -52.69 -0.76 -21.94
N GLU A 324 -54.01 -0.69 -22.16
CA GLU A 324 -55.02 -0.61 -21.09
C GLU A 324 -54.95 -1.78 -20.09
N VAL A 325 -54.54 -2.98 -20.53
CA VAL A 325 -54.40 -4.16 -19.66
C VAL A 325 -53.28 -3.98 -18.63
N THR A 326 -52.27 -3.15 -18.94
CA THR A 326 -51.09 -2.95 -18.09
C THR A 326 -51.13 -1.66 -17.27
N LYS A 327 -52.24 -0.91 -17.34
CA LYS A 327 -52.37 0.42 -16.73
C LYS A 327 -52.08 0.42 -15.24
N GLU A 328 -52.62 -0.55 -14.49
CA GLU A 328 -52.39 -0.68 -13.05
C GLU A 328 -50.93 -1.01 -12.73
N LEU A 329 -50.30 -1.90 -13.50
CA LEU A 329 -48.88 -2.22 -13.35
C LEU A 329 -47.98 -1.03 -13.68
N ILE A 330 -48.33 -0.23 -14.68
CA ILE A 330 -47.59 0.99 -15.02
C ILE A 330 -47.66 1.99 -13.85
N GLU A 331 -48.83 2.19 -13.25
CA GLU A 331 -48.95 3.04 -12.07
C GLU A 331 -48.20 2.48 -10.86
N LYS A 332 -48.23 1.15 -10.66
CA LYS A 332 -47.41 0.49 -9.63
C LYS A 332 -45.91 0.69 -9.88
N ALA A 333 -45.43 0.54 -11.12
CA ALA A 333 -44.04 0.77 -11.49
C ALA A 333 -43.60 2.22 -11.22
N LYS A 334 -44.44 3.20 -11.58
CA LYS A 334 -44.19 4.62 -11.29
C LYS A 334 -44.11 4.89 -9.79
N LYS A 335 -45.01 4.31 -8.99
CA LYS A 335 -44.98 4.42 -7.52
C LYS A 335 -43.71 3.81 -6.95
N MET A 336 -43.36 2.58 -7.34
CA MET A 336 -42.14 1.92 -6.90
C MET A 336 -40.89 2.72 -7.26
N LYS A 337 -40.83 3.26 -8.48
CA LYS A 337 -39.73 4.14 -8.91
C LYS A 337 -39.61 5.38 -8.01
N LYS A 338 -40.74 6.01 -7.66
CA LYS A 338 -40.76 7.14 -6.74
C LYS A 338 -40.24 6.74 -5.37
N ASP A 339 -40.73 5.64 -4.80
CA ASP A 339 -40.36 5.18 -3.47
C ASP A 339 -38.87 4.82 -3.39
N PHE A 340 -38.35 4.07 -4.36
CA PHE A 340 -36.91 3.82 -4.48
C PHE A 340 -36.09 5.10 -4.66
N GLY A 341 -36.60 6.04 -5.46
CA GLY A 341 -35.95 7.33 -5.68
C GLY A 341 -35.91 8.21 -4.44
N ASP A 342 -36.91 8.13 -3.56
CA ASP A 342 -36.94 8.87 -2.30
C ASP A 342 -35.93 8.30 -1.30
N ILE A 343 -35.79 6.97 -1.24
CA ILE A 343 -34.73 6.29 -0.49
C ILE A 343 -33.33 6.70 -1.00
N GLU A 344 -33.10 6.67 -2.32
CA GLU A 344 -31.81 7.08 -2.88
C GLU A 344 -31.51 8.56 -2.52
N LYS A 345 -32.49 9.46 -2.61
CA LYS A 345 -32.33 10.88 -2.25
C LYS A 345 -32.06 11.10 -0.76
N ALA A 346 -32.56 10.22 0.12
CA ALA A 346 -32.28 10.27 1.55
C ALA A 346 -30.85 9.81 1.85
N LEU A 347 -30.40 8.74 1.19
CA LEU A 347 -29.06 8.18 1.34
C LEU A 347 -27.97 9.07 0.69
N TYR A 348 -28.21 9.54 -0.54
CA TYR A 348 -27.25 10.26 -1.38
C TYR A 348 -27.85 11.48 -2.09
N GLN A 349 -27.03 12.53 -2.31
CA GLN A 349 -27.46 13.74 -3.01
C GLN A 349 -27.44 13.55 -4.54
N THR A 350 -28.57 13.14 -5.11
CA THR A 350 -28.69 12.82 -6.55
C THR A 350 -28.63 14.03 -7.48
N LYS A 351 -28.73 15.26 -6.97
CA LYS A 351 -28.64 16.49 -7.78
C LYS A 351 -27.21 16.89 -8.14
N ASN A 352 -26.19 16.38 -7.45
CA ASN A 352 -24.80 16.76 -7.69
C ASN A 352 -24.33 16.31 -9.09
N ARG A 353 -23.66 17.23 -9.79
CA ARG A 353 -23.01 17.07 -11.11
C ARG A 353 -21.56 17.58 -11.09
N SER A 354 -21.24 18.51 -10.19
CA SER A 354 -19.91 19.08 -9.97
C SER A 354 -19.50 19.05 -8.48
N GLY A 355 -18.20 19.12 -8.21
CA GLY A 355 -17.65 19.13 -6.84
C GLY A 355 -18.06 20.34 -5.99
N GLN A 356 -18.55 21.41 -6.59
CA GLN A 356 -19.05 22.60 -5.89
C GLN A 356 -20.56 22.56 -5.61
N ASP A 357 -21.30 21.64 -6.22
CA ASP A 357 -22.75 21.50 -6.01
C ASP A 357 -23.17 21.22 -4.56
N PRO A 358 -22.35 20.55 -3.70
CA PRO A 358 -22.68 20.41 -2.28
C PRO A 358 -22.86 21.74 -1.54
N LEU A 359 -22.40 22.87 -2.09
CA LEU A 359 -22.67 24.21 -1.56
C LEU A 359 -24.14 24.64 -1.79
N ASN A 360 -24.74 24.17 -2.89
CA ASN A 360 -26.13 24.48 -3.27
C ASN A 360 -27.12 23.40 -2.81
N PHE A 361 -26.68 22.14 -2.75
CA PHE A 361 -27.51 21.00 -2.36
C PHE A 361 -26.94 20.33 -1.11
N PRO A 362 -27.68 20.32 0.01
CA PRO A 362 -27.19 19.75 1.26
C PRO A 362 -26.72 18.29 1.10
N ILE A 363 -25.62 17.96 1.76
CA ILE A 363 -25.13 16.58 1.83
C ILE A 363 -26.12 15.66 2.54
N ARG A 364 -26.13 14.38 2.14
CA ARG A 364 -27.07 13.35 2.61
C ARG A 364 -26.41 12.35 3.55
N LEU A 365 -27.18 11.37 4.01
CA LEU A 365 -26.81 10.51 5.15
C LEU A 365 -25.45 9.83 4.98
N THR A 366 -25.16 9.23 3.82
CA THR A 366 -23.89 8.52 3.63
C THR A 366 -22.69 9.46 3.59
N ASN A 367 -22.84 10.67 3.01
CA ASN A 367 -21.80 11.70 3.07
C ASN A 367 -21.57 12.17 4.50
N LYS A 368 -22.64 12.46 5.26
CA LYS A 368 -22.53 12.92 6.65
C LYS A 368 -21.80 11.90 7.52
N LEU A 369 -22.16 10.63 7.37
CA LEU A 369 -21.52 9.54 8.13
C LEU A 369 -20.05 9.36 7.71
N ALA A 370 -19.77 9.31 6.40
CA ALA A 370 -18.40 9.19 5.89
C ALA A 370 -17.51 10.43 6.14
N HIS A 371 -18.10 11.58 6.46
CA HIS A 371 -17.36 12.77 6.88
C HIS A 371 -16.79 12.62 8.30
N LEU A 372 -17.43 11.85 9.20
CA LEU A 372 -16.83 11.52 10.50
C LEU A 372 -15.51 10.76 10.32
N ASN A 373 -15.40 9.88 9.32
CA ASN A 373 -14.12 9.24 9.00
C ASN A 373 -13.06 10.28 8.64
N SER A 374 -13.41 11.37 7.92
CA SER A 374 -12.44 12.42 7.58
C SER A 374 -11.90 13.09 8.82
N LEU A 375 -12.74 13.35 9.83
CA LEU A 375 -12.37 13.99 11.09
C LEU A 375 -11.52 13.06 11.97
N VAL A 376 -12.00 11.83 12.19
CA VAL A 376 -11.35 10.88 13.09
C VAL A 376 -10.02 10.36 12.52
N SER A 377 -9.85 10.33 11.19
CA SER A 377 -8.62 9.83 10.55
C SER A 377 -7.51 10.88 10.36
N ILE A 378 -7.67 12.10 10.87
CA ILE A 378 -6.63 13.15 10.83
C ILE A 378 -5.42 12.70 11.66
N ASP A 379 -5.68 12.13 12.83
CA ASP A 379 -4.69 11.68 13.80
C ASP A 379 -4.91 10.22 14.19
N ASP A 380 -4.20 9.71 15.20
CA ASP A 380 -4.33 8.33 15.69
C ASP A 380 -5.21 8.22 16.96
N PHE A 381 -5.81 9.34 17.39
CA PHE A 381 -6.69 9.39 18.56
C PHE A 381 -7.96 8.55 18.39
N PRO A 382 -8.49 7.98 19.49
CA PRO A 382 -9.76 7.27 19.45
C PRO A 382 -10.91 8.26 19.20
N PRO A 383 -12.05 7.80 18.67
CA PRO A 383 -13.22 8.66 18.49
C PRO A 383 -13.68 9.25 19.83
N THR A 384 -14.15 10.50 19.80
CA THR A 384 -14.75 11.14 20.98
C THR A 384 -16.15 10.57 21.27
N ALA A 385 -16.68 10.86 22.46
CA ALA A 385 -18.07 10.50 22.79
C ALA A 385 -19.08 11.13 21.82
N GLN A 386 -18.81 12.34 21.35
CA GLN A 386 -19.62 13.07 20.37
C GLN A 386 -19.56 12.38 19.00
N ASP A 387 -18.37 11.96 18.54
CA ASP A 387 -18.23 11.21 17.29
C ASP A 387 -19.05 9.92 17.31
N ILE A 388 -19.02 9.20 18.43
CA ILE A 388 -19.80 7.97 18.65
C ILE A 388 -21.30 8.26 18.63
N SER A 389 -21.76 9.32 19.32
CA SER A 389 -23.17 9.71 19.34
C SER A 389 -23.69 10.04 17.95
N VAL A 390 -22.97 10.88 17.19
CA VAL A 390 -23.35 11.26 15.82
C VAL A 390 -23.31 10.08 14.87
N LYS A 391 -22.29 9.22 14.98
CA LYS A 391 -22.22 7.96 14.22
C LYS A 391 -23.47 7.12 14.44
N ASN A 392 -23.85 6.88 15.70
CA ASN A 392 -24.99 6.04 16.04
C ASN A 392 -26.30 6.62 15.50
N GLU A 393 -26.51 7.94 15.63
CA GLU A 393 -27.68 8.62 15.09
C GLU A 393 -27.78 8.48 13.56
N LEU A 394 -26.69 8.76 12.84
CA LEU A 394 -26.66 8.70 11.38
C LEU A 394 -26.78 7.26 10.86
N SER A 395 -26.12 6.30 11.51
CA SER A 395 -26.23 4.88 11.17
C SER A 395 -27.66 4.37 11.37
N ALA A 396 -28.35 4.77 12.44
CA ALA A 396 -29.75 4.40 12.66
C ALA A 396 -30.67 4.94 11.54
N LYS A 397 -30.46 6.21 11.12
CA LYS A 397 -31.20 6.81 10.00
C LYS A 397 -30.93 6.10 8.68
N ILE A 398 -29.68 5.71 8.41
CA ILE A 398 -29.34 4.92 7.21
C ILE A 398 -30.01 3.56 7.29
N ASN A 399 -29.91 2.86 8.42
CA ASN A 399 -30.49 1.52 8.58
C ASN A 399 -32.01 1.53 8.40
N THR A 400 -32.70 2.59 8.83
CA THR A 400 -34.13 2.77 8.56
C THR A 400 -34.42 2.78 7.06
N GLN A 401 -33.65 3.55 6.29
CA GLN A 401 -33.76 3.60 4.83
C GLN A 401 -33.40 2.27 4.14
N LEU A 402 -32.45 1.52 4.71
CA LEU A 402 -32.11 0.17 4.23
C LEU A 402 -33.24 -0.83 4.50
N SER A 403 -33.87 -0.78 5.68
CA SER A 403 -35.02 -1.62 5.99
C SER A 403 -36.23 -1.30 5.11
N GLU A 404 -36.50 -0.02 4.83
CA GLU A 404 -37.51 0.39 3.86
C GLU A 404 -37.21 -0.15 2.46
N PHE A 405 -35.95 -0.06 2.01
CA PHE A 405 -35.52 -0.64 0.74
C PHE A 405 -35.73 -2.15 0.69
N ASP A 406 -35.30 -2.88 1.72
CA ASP A 406 -35.42 -4.34 1.77
C ASP A 406 -36.90 -4.78 1.80
N ALA A 407 -37.77 -4.03 2.47
CA ALA A 407 -39.21 -4.26 2.45
C ALA A 407 -39.82 -4.05 1.06
N LEU A 408 -39.45 -2.99 0.35
CA LEU A 408 -39.89 -2.75 -1.03
C LEU A 408 -39.41 -3.83 -1.99
N VAL A 409 -38.15 -4.27 -1.85
CA VAL A 409 -37.62 -5.35 -2.68
C VAL A 409 -38.31 -6.68 -2.39
N THR A 410 -38.55 -7.00 -1.12
CA THR A 410 -39.12 -8.31 -0.75
C THR A 410 -40.61 -8.39 -1.05
N LYS A 411 -41.36 -7.31 -0.88
CA LYS A 411 -42.80 -7.29 -1.08
C LYS A 411 -43.18 -6.80 -2.48
N GLU A 412 -42.86 -5.55 -2.78
CA GLU A 412 -43.39 -4.88 -3.97
C GLU A 412 -42.85 -5.48 -5.27
N ILE A 413 -41.58 -5.91 -5.32
CA ILE A 413 -41.02 -6.58 -6.52
C ILE A 413 -41.65 -7.96 -6.73
N ASN A 414 -41.86 -8.73 -5.67
CA ASN A 414 -42.51 -10.03 -5.77
C ASN A 414 -43.96 -9.89 -6.26
N ASP A 415 -44.71 -8.96 -5.68
CA ASP A 415 -46.08 -8.65 -6.11
C ASP A 415 -46.13 -8.13 -7.55
N PHE A 416 -45.16 -7.30 -7.95
CA PHE A 416 -45.04 -6.80 -9.32
C PHE A 416 -44.79 -7.94 -10.30
N ASN A 417 -43.85 -8.84 -10.00
CA ASN A 417 -43.54 -10.00 -10.85
C ASN A 417 -44.74 -10.97 -10.95
N ALA A 418 -45.45 -11.20 -9.84
CA ALA A 418 -46.66 -12.03 -9.84
C ALA A 418 -47.75 -11.43 -10.75
N ALA A 419 -48.01 -10.13 -10.64
CA ALA A 419 -48.98 -9.44 -11.49
C ALA A 419 -48.54 -9.41 -12.97
N PHE A 420 -47.26 -9.17 -13.25
CA PHE A 420 -46.69 -9.25 -14.60
C PHE A 420 -46.94 -10.62 -15.25
N ASN A 421 -46.66 -11.69 -14.51
CA ASN A 421 -46.84 -13.07 -14.99
C ASN A 421 -48.32 -13.44 -15.15
N ALA A 422 -49.20 -12.98 -14.25
CA ALA A 422 -50.63 -13.23 -14.33
C ALA A 422 -51.25 -12.67 -15.62
N LEU A 423 -50.74 -11.53 -16.08
CA LEU A 423 -51.15 -10.91 -17.34
C LEU A 423 -50.49 -11.53 -18.59
N LYS A 424 -49.65 -12.56 -18.42
CA LYS A 424 -48.93 -13.26 -19.50
C LYS A 424 -48.15 -12.31 -20.42
N LEU A 425 -47.52 -11.30 -19.81
CA LEU A 425 -46.76 -10.28 -20.54
C LEU A 425 -45.43 -10.82 -21.06
N ASN A 426 -45.03 -10.37 -22.24
CA ASN A 426 -43.75 -10.75 -22.86
C ASN A 426 -42.57 -10.01 -22.21
N TYR A 427 -41.56 -10.75 -21.75
CA TYR A 427 -40.33 -10.13 -21.25
C TYR A 427 -39.44 -9.54 -22.37
N LEU A 428 -39.43 -10.18 -23.54
CA LEU A 428 -38.68 -9.74 -24.72
C LEU A 428 -39.62 -9.48 -25.88
N PHE A 429 -39.34 -8.42 -26.63
CA PHE A 429 -40.02 -8.11 -27.89
C PHE A 429 -38.97 -8.16 -28.99
N VAL A 430 -39.37 -8.66 -30.15
CA VAL A 430 -38.58 -8.55 -31.38
C VAL A 430 -39.09 -7.28 -32.05
N GLU A 431 -38.24 -6.26 -32.15
CA GLU A 431 -38.53 -5.11 -33.02
C GLU A 431 -38.47 -5.60 -34.47
N GLU A 432 -39.47 -5.25 -35.29
CA GLU A 432 -39.41 -5.43 -36.74
C GLU A 432 -38.43 -4.46 -37.40
#